data_AF-A0A2R7S5U7-F1
#
_entry.id   AF-A0A2R7S5U7-F1
#
_cell.length_a   1.000
_cell.length_b   1.000
_cell.length_c   1.000
_cell.angle_alpha   90.00
_cell.angle_beta   90.00
_cell.angle_gamma   90.00
#
_symmetry.space_group_name_H-M   'P 1'
#
loop_
_entity.id
_entity.type
_entity.pdbx_description
1 polymer ?
#
loop_
_entity_poly.entity_id
_entity_poly.type
_entity_poly.pdbx_seq_one_letter_code
_entity_poly.pdbx_strand_id
1 'polypeptide(L)'
;MGSARFAGFLAARCPNFLFTSTARVFDHQPDGPHDVADDRSARDEYGRYKIDCENAVLLASPTPVIARIGWQIDPTQPGNNMLMTLDGWQARDGQVNASRPG
;
A
#
# COMPACT_ATOMS: atom_id res chain seq x y z
N MET A 1 -0.69 -10.80 12.01
CA MET A 1 -0.99 -9.62 11.18
C MET A 1 -1.97 -8.72 11.92
N GLY A 2 -1.82 -7.40 11.84
CA GLY A 2 -2.80 -6.46 12.41
C GLY A 2 -4.15 -6.52 11.68
N SER A 3 -5.21 -5.99 12.27
CA SER A 3 -6.55 -5.90 11.66
C SER A 3 -7.01 -4.45 11.56
N ALA A 4 -8.02 -4.17 10.74
CA ALA A 4 -8.64 -2.84 10.69
C ALA A 4 -9.10 -2.37 12.09
N ARG A 5 -9.70 -3.29 12.86
CA ARG A 5 -10.08 -3.03 14.26
C ARG A 5 -8.88 -2.64 15.12
N PHE A 6 -7.74 -3.33 14.97
CA PHE A 6 -6.54 -3.01 15.73
C PHE A 6 -5.93 -1.66 15.30
N ALA A 7 -5.92 -1.37 14.00
CA ALA A 7 -5.46 -0.08 13.48
C ALA A 7 -6.29 1.09 14.04
N GLY A 8 -7.62 0.98 14.00
CA GLY A 8 -8.51 1.97 14.62
C GLY A 8 -8.32 2.07 16.15
N PHE A 9 -8.12 0.95 16.84
CA PHE A 9 -7.86 0.94 18.29
C PHE A 9 -6.62 1.76 18.67
N LEU A 10 -5.52 1.60 17.91
CA LEU A 10 -4.29 2.38 18.10
C LEU A 10 -4.49 3.84 17.74
N ALA A 11 -5.11 4.13 16.60
CA ALA A 11 -5.38 5.49 16.12
C ALA A 11 -6.19 6.32 17.12
N ALA A 12 -7.14 5.70 17.84
CA ALA A 12 -7.93 6.36 18.89
C ALA A 12 -7.14 6.69 20.18
N ARG A 13 -5.97 6.09 20.39
CA ARG A 13 -5.22 6.14 21.68
C ARG A 13 -3.84 6.74 21.56
N CYS A 14 -3.32 6.86 20.35
CA CYS A 14 -1.99 7.36 20.07
C CYS A 14 -2.11 8.74 19.38
N PRO A 15 -1.78 9.85 20.06
CA PRO A 15 -1.95 11.21 19.52
C PRO A 15 -1.20 11.47 18.20
N ASN A 16 -0.05 10.80 18.00
CA ASN A 16 0.81 10.95 16.82
C ASN A 16 0.89 9.63 16.03
N PHE A 17 -0.24 8.96 15.85
CA PHE A 17 -0.27 7.69 15.13
C PHE A 17 -0.08 7.89 13.62
N LEU A 18 1.00 7.34 13.08
CA LEU A 18 1.21 7.18 11.65
C LEU A 18 0.83 5.77 11.23
N PHE A 19 -0.12 5.64 10.30
CA PHE A 19 -0.42 4.38 9.65
C PHE A 19 0.32 4.29 8.30
N THR A 20 1.25 3.35 8.19
CA THR A 20 1.90 3.04 6.91
C THR A 20 0.96 2.17 6.07
N SER A 21 0.37 2.75 5.05
CA SER A 21 -0.45 2.08 4.04
C SER A 21 0.38 1.73 2.79
N THR A 22 -0.28 1.49 1.66
CA THR A 22 0.34 1.05 0.40
C THR A 22 -0.29 1.74 -0.80
N ALA A 23 0.47 1.94 -1.88
CA ALA A 23 -0.10 2.35 -3.17
C ALA A 23 -1.05 1.30 -3.76
N ARG A 24 -0.99 0.04 -3.29
CA ARG A 24 -1.90 -1.06 -3.68
C ARG A 24 -3.36 -0.85 -3.25
N VAL A 25 -3.69 0.27 -2.60
CA VAL A 25 -5.09 0.69 -2.38
C VAL A 25 -5.74 1.25 -3.64
N PHE A 26 -4.96 1.55 -4.67
CA PHE A 26 -5.43 1.89 -6.00
C PHE A 26 -5.37 0.66 -6.91
N ASP A 27 -6.38 0.52 -7.76
CA ASP A 27 -6.34 -0.43 -8.88
C ASP A 27 -5.35 0.07 -9.94
N HIS A 28 -4.79 -0.85 -10.72
CA HIS A 28 -3.93 -0.54 -11.86
C HIS A 28 -4.64 0.16 -13.04
N GLN A 29 -5.98 0.32 -12.95
CA GLN A 29 -6.79 1.06 -13.92
C GLN A 29 -7.66 2.12 -13.21
N PRO A 30 -7.54 3.42 -13.57
CA PRO A 30 -6.59 3.97 -14.53
C PRO A 30 -5.14 3.77 -14.07
N ASP A 31 -4.22 3.64 -15.02
CA ASP A 31 -2.79 3.64 -14.69
C ASP A 31 -2.42 5.04 -14.18
N GLY A 32 -1.58 5.10 -13.16
CA GLY A 32 -1.31 6.32 -12.39
C GLY A 32 -0.63 7.45 -13.20
N PRO A 33 -0.22 8.55 -12.54
CA PRO A 33 -0.13 8.73 -11.09
C PRO A 33 -1.48 8.99 -10.41
N HIS A 34 -1.65 8.46 -9.20
CA HIS A 34 -2.83 8.69 -8.36
C HIS A 34 -2.62 9.85 -7.38
N ASP A 35 -3.64 10.69 -7.22
CA ASP A 35 -3.68 11.72 -6.18
C ASP A 35 -4.01 11.09 -4.81
N VAL A 36 -3.65 11.78 -3.71
CA VAL A 36 -4.02 11.34 -2.37
C VAL A 36 -5.54 11.33 -2.16
N ALA A 37 -6.25 12.24 -2.84
CA ALA A 37 -7.70 12.38 -2.80
C ALA A 37 -8.46 11.40 -3.72
N ASP A 38 -7.76 10.66 -4.58
CA ASP A 38 -8.40 9.69 -5.46
C ASP A 38 -9.09 8.56 -4.68
N ASP A 39 -10.14 8.03 -5.29
CA ASP A 39 -10.84 6.87 -4.75
C ASP A 39 -9.91 5.65 -4.69
N ARG A 40 -9.88 5.03 -3.52
CA ARG A 40 -9.14 3.79 -3.29
C ARG A 40 -9.90 2.63 -3.91
N SER A 41 -9.49 2.23 -5.10
CA SER A 41 -10.22 1.34 -6.00
C SER A 41 -9.78 -0.14 -5.96
N ALA A 42 -8.87 -0.51 -5.06
CA ALA A 42 -8.26 -1.85 -5.06
C ALA A 42 -9.27 -3.01 -5.05
N ARG A 43 -8.98 -4.01 -5.89
CA ARG A 43 -9.80 -5.22 -6.04
C ARG A 43 -9.13 -6.47 -5.49
N ASP A 44 -7.84 -6.42 -5.18
CA ASP A 44 -7.13 -7.54 -4.56
C ASP A 44 -7.32 -7.55 -3.03
N GLU A 45 -7.11 -8.71 -2.41
CA GLU A 45 -7.33 -8.89 -0.98
C GLU A 45 -6.42 -7.99 -0.13
N TYR A 46 -5.16 -7.84 -0.51
CA TYR A 46 -4.20 -7.02 0.23
C TYR A 46 -4.57 -5.54 0.17
N GLY A 47 -4.92 -5.03 -1.01
CA GLY A 47 -5.37 -3.66 -1.20
C GLY A 47 -6.64 -3.34 -0.41
N ARG A 48 -7.68 -4.20 -0.50
CA ARG A 48 -8.92 -4.04 0.27
C ARG A 48 -8.68 -4.07 1.78
N TYR A 49 -7.85 -5.00 2.26
CA TYR A 49 -7.47 -5.05 3.66
C TYR A 49 -6.82 -3.74 4.14
N LYS A 50 -5.96 -3.12 3.32
CA LYS A 50 -5.32 -1.84 3.65
C LYS A 50 -6.31 -0.69 3.61
N ILE A 51 -7.27 -0.69 2.68
CA ILE A 51 -8.40 0.26 2.66
C ILE A 51 -9.22 0.17 3.97
N ASP A 52 -9.56 -1.04 4.42
CA ASP A 52 -10.31 -1.23 5.66
C ASP A 52 -9.55 -0.67 6.87
N CYS A 53 -8.23 -0.87 6.92
CA CYS A 53 -7.40 -0.29 7.96
C CYS A 53 -7.36 1.25 7.88
N GLU A 54 -7.20 1.83 6.68
CA GLU A 54 -7.24 3.27 6.50
C GLU A 54 -8.58 3.86 6.97
N ASN A 55 -9.70 3.23 6.61
CA ASN A 55 -11.03 3.66 7.05
C ASN A 55 -11.17 3.64 8.57
N ALA A 56 -10.66 2.58 9.22
CA ALA A 56 -10.66 2.50 10.68
C ALA A 56 -9.81 3.59 11.35
N VAL A 57 -8.68 3.97 10.73
CA VAL A 57 -7.81 5.06 11.23
C VAL A 57 -8.47 6.42 11.04
N LEU A 58 -9.03 6.68 9.85
CA LEU A 58 -9.75 7.91 9.53
C LEU A 58 -10.94 8.15 10.46
N LEU A 59 -11.67 7.08 10.81
CA LEU A 59 -12.81 7.17 11.72
C LEU A 59 -12.40 7.39 13.19
N ALA A 60 -11.26 6.82 13.60
CA ALA A 60 -10.86 6.77 15.01
C ALA A 60 -9.95 7.93 15.46
N SER A 61 -9.24 8.57 14.53
CA SER A 61 -8.31 9.67 14.85
C SER A 61 -8.87 11.02 14.43
N PRO A 62 -8.83 12.05 15.29
CA PRO A 62 -9.23 13.41 14.91
C PRO A 62 -8.24 14.08 13.95
N THR A 63 -6.99 13.59 13.87
CA THR A 63 -5.92 14.11 13.01
C THR A 63 -5.16 12.94 12.37
N PRO A 64 -5.79 12.18 11.47
CA PRO A 64 -5.21 10.95 10.94
C PRO A 64 -4.01 11.24 10.03
N VAL A 65 -2.93 10.47 10.20
CA VAL A 65 -1.78 10.50 9.30
C VAL A 65 -1.60 9.13 8.65
N ILE A 66 -1.76 9.09 7.33
CA ILE A 66 -1.66 7.86 6.52
C ILE A 66 -0.61 8.09 5.43
N ALA A 67 0.44 7.27 5.43
CA ALA A 67 1.46 7.29 4.38
C ALA A 67 1.27 6.08 3.46
N ARG A 68 0.84 6.29 2.21
CA ARG A 68 0.74 5.24 1.19
C ARG A 68 2.09 5.05 0.52
N ILE A 69 2.72 3.90 0.72
CA ILE A 69 4.06 3.63 0.20
C ILE A 69 3.97 2.71 -1.02
N GLY A 70 4.72 3.04 -2.07
CA GLY A 70 4.86 2.23 -3.27
C GLY A 70 5.70 0.98 -3.04
N TRP A 71 6.31 0.46 -4.10
CA TRP A 71 7.22 -0.67 -3.97
C TRP A 71 8.40 -0.33 -3.07
N GLN A 72 8.60 -1.13 -2.04
CA GLN A 72 9.68 -0.98 -1.08
C GLN A 72 10.93 -1.66 -1.61
N ILE A 73 12.12 -1.17 -1.22
CA ILE A 73 13.39 -1.74 -1.65
C ILE A 73 14.12 -2.20 -0.38
N ASP A 74 14.26 -3.51 -0.25
CA ASP A 74 15.03 -4.17 0.82
C ASP A 74 15.64 -5.46 0.27
N PRO A 75 16.89 -5.82 0.60
CA PRO A 75 17.55 -7.00 0.06
C PRO A 75 16.98 -8.33 0.54
N THR A 76 16.21 -8.35 1.63
CA THR A 76 15.86 -9.59 2.35
C THR A 76 14.40 -9.70 2.79
N GLN A 77 13.66 -8.60 2.83
CA GLN A 77 12.31 -8.55 3.37
C GLN A 77 11.24 -8.87 2.30
N PRO A 78 10.49 -9.98 2.43
CA PRO A 78 9.40 -10.30 1.50
C PRO A 78 8.17 -9.39 1.68
N GLY A 79 7.30 -9.37 0.66
CA GLY A 79 6.04 -8.62 0.65
C GLY A 79 5.93 -7.72 -0.58
N ASN A 80 5.54 -6.45 -0.37
CA ASN A 80 5.52 -5.40 -1.40
C ASN A 80 6.96 -4.91 -1.71
N ASN A 81 7.83 -5.85 -2.09
CA ASN A 81 9.26 -5.64 -2.30
C ASN A 81 9.59 -5.64 -3.80
N MET A 82 10.19 -4.54 -4.27
CA MET A 82 10.63 -4.35 -5.64
C MET A 82 11.69 -5.37 -6.03
N LEU A 83 12.78 -5.45 -5.28
CA LEU A 83 13.96 -6.25 -5.66
C LEU A 83 13.59 -7.72 -5.83
N MET A 84 12.89 -8.30 -4.86
CA MET A 84 12.44 -9.70 -4.95
C MET A 84 11.47 -9.94 -6.11
N THR A 85 10.59 -8.97 -6.40
CA THR A 85 9.67 -9.06 -7.55
C THR A 85 10.44 -9.03 -8.87
N LEU A 86 11.40 -8.12 -9.01
CA LEU A 86 12.22 -7.97 -10.22
C LEU A 86 13.16 -9.16 -10.42
N ASP A 87 13.77 -9.68 -9.34
CA ASP A 87 14.57 -10.91 -9.38
C ASP A 87 13.73 -12.10 -9.83
N GLY A 88 12.48 -12.19 -9.36
CA GLY A 88 11.53 -13.21 -9.80
C GLY A 88 11.22 -13.10 -11.29
N TRP A 89 11.07 -11.89 -11.83
CA TRP A 89 10.87 -11.67 -13.26
C TRP A 89 12.12 -12.03 -14.06
N GLN A 90 13.31 -11.61 -13.61
CA GLN A 90 14.57 -11.94 -14.26
C GLN A 90 14.80 -13.46 -14.31
N ALA A 91 14.54 -14.17 -13.22
CA ALA A 91 14.70 -15.62 -13.15
C ALA A 91 13.71 -16.37 -14.05
N ARG A 92 12.46 -15.88 -14.16
CA ARG A 92 11.40 -16.51 -14.95
C ARG A 92 11.49 -16.18 -16.43
N ASP A 93 11.73 -14.92 -16.76
CA ASP A 93 11.57 -14.37 -18.12
C ASP A 93 12.91 -14.00 -18.78
N GLY A 94 14.02 -14.06 -18.03
CA GLY A 94 15.36 -13.67 -18.51
C GLY A 94 15.56 -12.17 -18.69
N GLN A 95 14.53 -11.36 -18.41
CA GLN A 95 14.54 -9.91 -18.58
C GLN A 95 13.54 -9.21 -17.65
N VAL A 96 13.78 -7.92 -17.40
CA VAL A 96 12.83 -7.00 -16.79
C VAL A 96 12.49 -5.93 -17.83
N ASN A 97 11.24 -5.86 -18.27
CA ASN A 97 10.81 -4.86 -19.26
C ASN A 97 10.74 -3.47 -18.64
N ALA A 98 11.25 -2.47 -19.35
CA ALA A 98 11.00 -1.07 -19.05
C ALA A 98 9.57 -0.67 -19.43
N SER A 99 9.05 0.39 -18.82
CA SER A 99 7.80 1.01 -19.26
C SER A 99 7.93 1.48 -20.72
N ARG A 100 6.83 1.42 -21.46
CA ARG A 100 6.76 2.02 -22.80
C ARG A 100 6.73 3.55 -22.67
N PRO A 101 7.33 4.30 -23.62
CA PRO A 101 7.12 5.74 -23.67
C PRO A 101 5.63 6.04 -23.81
N GLY A 102 5.10 6.89 -22.93
CA GLY A 102 3.73 7.41 -22.99
C GLY A 102 3.63 8.64 -23.88
#